data_AF-A0A7Z6QQJ6-F1
#
_entry.id   AF-A0A7Z6QQJ6-F1
#
_cell.length_a   1.000
_cell.length_b   1.000
_cell.length_c   1.000
_cell.angle_alpha   90.00
_cell.angle_beta   90.00
_cell.angle_gamma   90.00
#
_symmetry.space_group_name_H-M   'P 1'
#
loop_
_entity.id
_entity.type
_entity.pdbx_description
1 polymer ?
#
loop_
_entity_poly.entity_id
_entity_poly.type
_entity_poly.pdbx_seq_one_letter_code
_entity_poly.pdbx_strand_id
1 'polypeptide(L)'
;MLAKELLHHFRDLEGPDGKARNSFRLTDLKKMAAGKLHDGRDAKQEQIELAKEVISRPDLMTSLFPQTPGVHYGEATWNNVAIIAEDFKSLSDGSLLGQVRVYFREFAEGANDEYVNFNELREAAREIRSTRDFSYNATAVAKELLNRPYLLRQLDIIPGAFLHTTKPDDRFSLSNITYARMAASYSPRRPA
;
A
#
# COMPACT_ATOMS: atom_id res chain seq x y z
N MET A 1 5.58 -16.53 2.67
CA MET A 1 4.33 -15.89 3.15
C MET A 1 3.41 -15.79 1.96
N LEU A 2 2.21 -16.35 2.06
CA LEU A 2 1.27 -16.54 0.94
C LEU A 2 1.02 -15.28 0.10
N ALA A 3 0.93 -14.10 0.72
CA ALA A 3 0.76 -12.83 0.01
C ALA A 3 1.99 -12.42 -0.84
N LYS A 4 3.21 -12.78 -0.42
CA LYS A 4 4.44 -12.54 -1.22
C LYS A 4 4.47 -13.42 -2.46
N GLU A 5 4.05 -14.68 -2.33
CA GLU A 5 3.92 -15.61 -3.46
C GLU A 5 2.80 -15.17 -4.40
N LEU A 6 1.66 -14.72 -3.87
CA LEU A 6 0.59 -14.13 -4.66
C LEU A 6 1.04 -12.87 -5.40
N LEU A 7 1.87 -12.02 -4.78
CA LEU A 7 2.45 -10.84 -5.43
C LEU A 7 3.39 -11.25 -6.58
N HIS A 8 4.16 -12.33 -6.42
CA HIS A 8 5.03 -12.85 -7.47
C HIS A 8 4.25 -13.35 -8.69
N HIS A 9 3.11 -14.01 -8.47
CA HIS A 9 2.22 -14.50 -9.53
C HIS A 9 1.13 -13.51 -9.95
N PHE A 10 1.16 -12.26 -9.45
CA PHE A 10 0.07 -11.30 -9.65
C PHE A 10 -0.25 -11.08 -11.14
N ARG A 11 0.78 -10.98 -12.00
CA ARG A 11 0.61 -10.77 -13.44
C ARG A 11 -0.15 -11.90 -14.13
N ASP A 12 -0.09 -13.13 -13.59
CA ASP A 12 -0.83 -14.28 -14.14
C ASP A 12 -2.33 -14.22 -13.81
N LEU A 13 -2.73 -13.38 -12.84
CA LEU A 13 -4.11 -13.13 -12.45
C LEU A 13 -4.73 -11.88 -13.11
N GLU A 14 -3.92 -11.01 -13.71
CA GLU A 14 -4.40 -9.75 -14.31
C GLU A 14 -5.22 -10.02 -15.57
N GLY A 15 -6.52 -9.72 -15.58
CA GLY A 15 -7.39 -9.98 -16.72
C GLY A 15 -6.97 -9.28 -18.03
N PRO A 16 -7.41 -9.81 -19.20
CA PRO A 16 -6.94 -9.37 -20.52
C PRO A 16 -7.48 -7.99 -20.95
N ASP A 17 -8.48 -7.44 -20.25
CA ASP A 17 -9.22 -6.26 -20.70
C ASP A 17 -8.45 -4.93 -20.57
N GLY A 18 -7.24 -4.92 -19.99
CA GLY A 18 -6.37 -3.74 -19.93
C GLY A 18 -6.93 -2.52 -19.18
N LYS A 19 -8.21 -2.53 -18.79
CA LYS A 19 -8.90 -1.48 -18.02
C LYS A 19 -8.55 -1.54 -16.54
N ALA A 20 -8.12 -2.71 -16.06
CA ALA A 20 -7.72 -2.95 -14.69
C ALA A 20 -6.27 -3.43 -14.60
N ARG A 21 -5.35 -2.74 -15.29
CA ARG A 21 -3.91 -2.87 -14.99
C ARG A 21 -3.79 -2.65 -13.49
N ASN A 22 -3.23 -3.61 -12.75
CA ASN A 22 -3.12 -3.62 -11.30
C ASN A 22 -4.27 -4.20 -10.46
N SER A 23 -5.18 -4.99 -11.01
CA SER A 23 -6.10 -5.77 -10.17
C SER A 23 -6.47 -7.14 -10.75
N PHE A 24 -7.01 -8.01 -9.90
CA PHE A 24 -7.67 -9.25 -10.27
C PHE A 24 -8.94 -9.46 -9.42
N ARG A 25 -9.85 -10.32 -9.89
CA ARG A 25 -11.10 -10.66 -9.19
C ARG A 25 -11.03 -12.04 -8.56
N LEU A 26 -11.94 -12.32 -7.63
CA LEU A 26 -12.10 -13.67 -7.07
C LEU A 26 -12.37 -14.73 -8.17
N THR A 27 -13.01 -14.34 -9.27
CA THR A 27 -13.20 -15.24 -10.43
C THR A 27 -11.89 -15.66 -11.06
N ASP A 28 -10.87 -14.80 -11.08
CA ASP A 28 -9.56 -15.10 -11.67
C ASP A 28 -8.79 -16.07 -10.76
N LEU A 29 -8.82 -15.86 -9.44
CA LEU A 29 -8.31 -16.83 -8.47
C LEU A 29 -9.00 -18.20 -8.58
N LYS A 30 -10.33 -18.22 -8.74
CA LYS A 30 -11.10 -19.47 -8.90
C LYS A 30 -10.74 -20.20 -10.19
N LYS A 31 -10.53 -19.48 -11.30
CA LYS A 31 -10.04 -20.07 -12.56
C LYS A 31 -8.66 -20.68 -12.37
N MET A 32 -7.74 -19.96 -11.72
CA MET A 32 -6.39 -20.45 -11.44
C MET A 32 -6.42 -21.71 -10.57
N ALA A 33 -7.25 -21.74 -9.52
CA ALA A 33 -7.45 -22.92 -8.69
C ALA A 33 -8.06 -24.12 -9.44
N ALA A 34 -8.80 -23.86 -10.53
CA ALA A 34 -9.34 -24.87 -11.44
C ALA A 34 -8.37 -25.25 -12.58
N GLY A 35 -7.14 -24.72 -12.58
CA GLY A 35 -6.09 -25.07 -13.55
C GLY A 35 -6.01 -24.17 -14.78
N LYS A 36 -6.70 -23.02 -14.81
CA LYS A 36 -6.70 -22.10 -15.96
C LYS A 36 -6.37 -20.67 -15.56
N LEU A 37 -5.53 -20.01 -16.35
CA LEU A 37 -5.29 -18.57 -16.23
C LEU A 37 -6.39 -17.77 -16.92
N HIS A 38 -6.41 -16.45 -16.68
CA HIS A 38 -7.42 -15.54 -17.23
C HIS A 38 -7.44 -15.51 -18.76
N ASP A 39 -6.30 -15.76 -19.41
CA ASP A 39 -6.10 -15.78 -20.87
C ASP A 39 -6.30 -17.17 -21.50
N GLY A 40 -6.72 -18.15 -20.71
CA GLY A 40 -7.00 -19.52 -21.17
C GLY A 40 -5.80 -20.46 -21.17
N ARG A 41 -4.58 -19.98 -20.88
CA ARG A 41 -3.42 -20.85 -20.66
C ARG A 41 -3.63 -21.74 -19.44
N ASP A 42 -2.94 -22.87 -19.40
CA ASP A 42 -2.92 -23.75 -18.23
C ASP A 42 -2.15 -23.09 -17.08
N ALA A 43 -2.72 -23.16 -15.89
CA ALA A 43 -2.02 -22.77 -14.67
C ALA A 43 -1.06 -23.89 -14.26
N LYS A 44 0.14 -23.52 -13.82
CA LYS A 44 1.11 -24.45 -13.24
C LYS A 44 0.61 -24.99 -11.90
N GLN A 45 1.10 -26.16 -11.48
CA GLN A 45 0.71 -26.76 -10.21
C GLN A 45 0.93 -25.82 -9.01
N GLU A 46 2.04 -25.09 -8.98
CA GLU A 46 2.34 -24.10 -7.94
C GLU A 46 1.29 -22.97 -7.87
N GLN A 47 0.81 -22.49 -9.01
CA GLN A 47 -0.22 -21.45 -9.10
C GLN A 47 -1.58 -22.00 -8.64
N ILE A 48 -1.90 -23.25 -9.01
CA ILE A 48 -3.13 -23.93 -8.59
C ILE A 48 -3.18 -24.06 -7.07
N GLU A 49 -2.11 -24.55 -6.44
CA GLU A 49 -2.06 -24.75 -4.99
C GLU A 49 -2.04 -23.43 -4.24
N LEU A 50 -1.31 -22.42 -4.74
CA LEU A 50 -1.35 -21.06 -4.22
C LEU A 50 -2.77 -20.49 -4.24
N ALA A 51 -3.49 -20.60 -5.36
CA ALA A 51 -4.84 -20.07 -5.49
C ALA A 51 -5.83 -20.79 -4.54
N LYS A 52 -5.73 -22.12 -4.42
CA LYS A 52 -6.54 -22.88 -3.47
C LYS A 52 -6.28 -22.46 -2.02
N GLU A 53 -5.02 -22.31 -1.64
CA GLU A 53 -4.65 -21.88 -0.29
C GLU A 53 -5.06 -20.43 -0.01
N VAL A 54 -5.01 -19.51 -1.00
CA VAL A 54 -5.54 -18.16 -0.82
C VAL A 54 -7.06 -18.20 -0.60
N ILE A 55 -7.79 -18.98 -1.40
CA ILE A 55 -9.25 -19.12 -1.30
C ILE A 55 -9.68 -19.77 0.02
N SER A 56 -8.87 -20.68 0.58
CA SER A 56 -9.16 -21.38 1.84
C SER A 56 -9.01 -20.50 3.09
N ARG A 57 -8.54 -19.24 2.96
CA ARG A 57 -8.21 -18.33 4.07
C ARG A 57 -9.15 -17.12 4.11
N PRO A 58 -10.27 -17.18 4.87
CA PRO A 58 -11.28 -16.11 4.89
C PRO A 58 -10.76 -14.73 5.28
N ASP A 59 -9.84 -14.65 6.25
CA ASP A 59 -9.26 -13.38 6.69
C ASP A 59 -8.38 -12.74 5.61
N LEU A 60 -7.62 -13.57 4.90
CA LEU A 60 -6.82 -13.12 3.76
C LEU A 60 -7.72 -12.68 2.60
N MET A 61 -8.76 -13.45 2.30
CA MET A 61 -9.77 -13.10 1.30
C MET A 61 -10.42 -11.75 1.61
N THR A 62 -10.78 -11.50 2.87
CA THR A 62 -11.35 -10.22 3.30
C THR A 62 -10.36 -9.06 3.17
N SER A 63 -9.09 -9.31 3.46
CA SER A 63 -8.03 -8.30 3.34
C SER A 63 -7.66 -7.97 1.89
N LEU A 64 -7.65 -8.99 1.02
CA LEU A 64 -7.36 -8.87 -0.41
C LEU A 64 -8.47 -8.14 -1.16
N PHE A 65 -9.71 -8.46 -0.83
CA PHE A 65 -10.92 -7.97 -1.48
C PHE A 65 -11.74 -7.15 -0.49
N PRO A 66 -11.31 -5.92 -0.16
CA PRO A 66 -12.04 -5.06 0.75
C PRO A 66 -13.48 -4.88 0.26
N GLN A 67 -14.44 -5.06 1.17
CA GLN A 67 -15.86 -4.99 0.84
C GLN A 67 -16.23 -3.56 0.47
N THR A 68 -16.86 -3.39 -0.69
CA THR A 68 -17.56 -2.16 -1.03
C THR A 68 -19.05 -2.39 -0.75
N PRO A 69 -19.78 -1.45 -0.11
CA PRO A 69 -21.22 -1.61 0.08
C PRO A 69 -21.92 -1.97 -1.23
N GLY A 70 -22.64 -3.09 -1.25
CA GLY A 70 -23.33 -3.61 -2.45
C GLY A 70 -22.47 -4.44 -3.41
N VAL A 71 -21.18 -4.67 -3.14
CA VAL A 71 -20.28 -5.49 -3.97
C VAL A 71 -19.62 -6.59 -3.14
N HIS A 72 -20.07 -7.83 -3.30
CA HIS A 72 -19.40 -8.98 -2.71
C HIS A 72 -18.11 -9.31 -3.47
N TYR A 73 -16.97 -9.17 -2.80
CA TYR A 73 -15.62 -9.43 -3.32
C TYR A 73 -15.35 -8.69 -4.64
N GLY A 74 -15.03 -7.39 -4.53
CA GLY A 74 -14.66 -6.53 -5.67
C GLY A 74 -13.36 -6.95 -6.35
N GLU A 75 -12.40 -6.03 -6.43
CA GLU A 75 -11.10 -6.32 -7.06
C GLU A 75 -9.99 -6.26 -6.00
N ALA A 76 -9.09 -7.24 -6.04
CA ALA A 76 -7.86 -7.19 -5.28
C ALA A 76 -6.81 -6.46 -6.13
N THR A 77 -6.36 -5.30 -5.66
CA THR A 77 -5.34 -4.52 -6.38
C THR A 77 -3.93 -4.96 -5.99
N TRP A 78 -2.93 -4.61 -6.81
CA TRP A 78 -1.52 -4.77 -6.45
C TRP A 78 -1.21 -4.16 -5.08
N ASN A 79 -1.75 -2.97 -4.80
CA ASN A 79 -1.53 -2.30 -3.52
C ASN A 79 -2.11 -3.12 -2.34
N ASN A 80 -3.27 -3.78 -2.51
CA ASN A 80 -3.82 -4.64 -1.46
C ASN A 80 -2.88 -5.81 -1.16
N VAL A 81 -2.43 -6.52 -2.20
CA VAL A 81 -1.52 -7.65 -2.05
C VAL A 81 -0.18 -7.20 -1.45
N ALA A 82 0.38 -6.10 -1.94
CA ALA A 82 1.64 -5.55 -1.46
C ALA A 82 1.59 -5.11 0.01
N ILE A 83 0.48 -4.51 0.47
CA ILE A 83 0.29 -4.18 1.90
C ILE A 83 0.33 -5.45 2.76
N ILE A 84 -0.42 -6.49 2.37
CA ILE A 84 -0.47 -7.76 3.12
C ILE A 84 0.87 -8.49 3.05
N ALA A 85 1.60 -8.34 1.95
CA ALA A 85 2.94 -8.87 1.75
C ALA A 85 4.03 -8.06 2.48
N GLU A 86 3.67 -6.92 3.09
CA GLU A 86 4.58 -5.94 3.70
C GLU A 86 5.62 -5.40 2.71
N ASP A 87 5.26 -5.35 1.41
CA ASP A 87 6.09 -4.87 0.31
C ASP A 87 5.84 -3.38 0.02
N PHE A 88 6.10 -2.53 1.02
CA PHE A 88 5.80 -1.10 0.94
C PHE A 88 6.53 -0.39 -0.23
N LYS A 89 7.70 -0.90 -0.64
CA LYS A 89 8.49 -0.37 -1.77
C LYS A 89 7.74 -0.39 -3.11
N SER A 90 6.84 -1.37 -3.32
CA SER A 90 6.11 -1.49 -4.58
C SER A 90 4.78 -0.75 -4.58
N LEU A 91 4.40 -0.14 -3.46
CA LEU A 91 3.16 0.62 -3.37
C LEU A 91 3.19 1.83 -4.28
N SER A 92 2.01 2.15 -4.81
CA SER A 92 1.73 3.48 -5.36
C SER A 92 1.89 4.56 -4.30
N ASP A 93 2.09 5.80 -4.73
CA ASP A 93 2.27 6.93 -3.81
C ASP A 93 1.04 7.15 -2.94
N GLY A 94 -0.15 7.10 -3.54
CA GLY A 94 -1.40 7.26 -2.81
C GLY A 94 -1.63 6.16 -1.76
N SER A 95 -1.15 4.93 -2.03
CA SER A 95 -1.23 3.82 -1.10
C SER A 95 -0.17 3.89 0.00
N LEU A 96 1.06 4.30 -0.33
CA LEU A 96 2.11 4.55 0.66
C LEU A 96 1.68 5.66 1.63
N LEU A 97 1.18 6.78 1.13
CA LEU A 97 0.62 7.85 1.96
C LEU A 97 -0.58 7.37 2.80
N GLY A 98 -1.34 6.40 2.29
CA GLY A 98 -2.36 5.70 3.08
C GLY A 98 -1.77 4.95 4.28
N GLN A 99 -0.64 4.27 4.09
CA GLN A 99 0.08 3.61 5.19
C GLN A 99 0.73 4.62 6.15
N VAL A 100 1.23 5.74 5.64
CA VAL A 100 1.73 6.85 6.49
C VAL A 100 0.64 7.36 7.42
N ARG A 101 -0.61 7.45 6.93
CA ARG A 101 -1.77 7.79 7.77
C ARG A 101 -2.03 6.75 8.86
N VAL A 102 -1.90 5.46 8.55
CA VAL A 102 -2.10 4.36 9.52
C VAL A 102 -1.07 4.42 10.64
N TYR A 103 0.19 4.63 10.31
CA TYR A 103 1.31 4.66 11.27
C TYR A 103 1.63 6.05 11.83
N PHE A 104 0.84 7.07 11.49
CA PHE A 104 1.08 8.46 11.89
C PHE A 104 1.35 8.62 13.39
N ARG A 105 0.57 7.92 14.23
CA ARG A 105 0.69 7.98 15.69
C ARG A 105 1.93 7.27 16.23
N GLU A 106 2.47 6.29 15.51
CA GLU A 106 3.76 5.70 15.88
C GLU A 106 4.92 6.62 15.51
N PHE A 107 4.77 7.49 14.51
CA PHE A 107 5.80 8.45 14.13
C PHE A 107 5.84 9.66 15.06
N ALA A 108 4.69 10.16 15.48
CA ALA A 108 4.59 11.33 16.37
C ALA A 108 5.19 11.03 17.75
N GLU A 109 6.02 11.92 18.29
CA GLU A 109 6.57 11.74 19.64
C GLU A 109 5.51 11.97 20.73
N GLY A 110 4.69 13.01 20.59
CA GLY A 110 3.59 13.28 21.52
C GLY A 110 2.32 12.49 21.17
N ALA A 111 1.71 11.88 22.18
CA ALA A 111 0.49 11.08 22.04
C ALA A 111 -0.67 11.81 21.34
N ASN A 112 -0.71 13.15 21.47
CA ASN A 112 -1.73 14.02 20.88
C ASN A 112 -1.19 14.97 19.81
N ASP A 113 0.05 14.78 19.35
CA ASP A 113 0.65 15.73 18.42
C ASP A 113 -0.11 15.73 17.09
N GLU A 114 -0.39 16.93 16.59
CA GLU A 114 -1.09 17.12 15.33
C GLU A 114 -0.17 16.94 14.11
N TYR A 115 1.14 16.89 14.35
CA TYR A 115 2.18 16.90 13.35
C TYR A 115 3.22 15.82 13.62
N VAL A 116 3.82 15.32 12.55
CA VAL A 116 5.07 14.56 12.56
C VAL A 116 6.12 15.41 11.86
N ASN A 117 7.29 15.56 12.47
CA ASN A 117 8.44 16.22 11.87
C ASN A 117 9.38 15.22 11.16
N PHE A 118 10.22 15.70 10.25
CA PHE A 118 11.10 14.81 9.48
C PHE A 118 12.19 14.12 10.32
N ASN A 119 12.58 14.67 11.48
CA ASN A 119 13.49 13.95 12.38
C ASN A 119 12.78 12.77 13.05
N GLU A 120 11.54 12.95 13.49
CA GLU A 120 10.73 11.84 14.02
C GLU A 120 10.52 10.73 12.98
N LEU A 121 10.33 11.11 11.71
CA LEU A 121 10.26 10.14 10.62
C LEU A 121 11.60 9.42 10.39
N ARG A 122 12.74 10.12 10.50
CA ARG A 122 14.09 9.53 10.43
C ARG A 122 14.39 8.62 11.62
N GLU A 123 13.88 8.93 12.80
CA GLU A 123 13.92 8.04 13.97
C GLU A 123 13.15 6.76 13.69
N ALA A 124 11.91 6.88 13.22
CA ALA A 124 11.07 5.73 12.85
C ALA A 124 11.74 4.86 11.77
N ALA A 125 12.41 5.49 10.80
CA ALA A 125 13.18 4.81 9.77
C ALA A 125 14.51 4.22 10.25
N ARG A 126 14.92 4.51 11.49
CA ARG A 126 16.22 4.14 12.09
C ARG A 126 17.42 4.72 11.34
N GLU A 127 17.25 5.88 10.69
CA GLU A 127 18.36 6.65 10.11
C GLU A 127 19.12 7.44 11.18
N ILE A 128 18.45 7.77 12.27
CA ILE A 128 19.05 8.40 13.46
C ILE A 128 18.67 7.63 14.74
N ARG A 129 19.42 7.86 15.82
CA ARG A 129 19.16 7.22 17.12
C ARG A 129 17.84 7.71 17.71
N SER A 130 17.07 6.80 18.29
CA SER A 130 15.86 7.11 19.05
C SER A 130 15.76 6.16 20.24
N THR A 131 15.12 6.60 21.32
CA THR A 131 14.72 5.77 22.45
C THR A 131 13.29 5.22 22.29
N ARG A 132 12.60 5.58 21.20
CA ARG A 132 11.23 5.16 20.91
C ARG A 132 11.23 3.82 20.17
N ASP A 133 10.24 3.00 20.49
CA ASP A 133 10.00 1.74 19.80
C ASP A 133 8.97 1.94 18.69
N PHE A 134 9.33 1.49 17.49
CA PHE A 134 8.47 1.53 16.30
C PHE A 134 8.18 0.12 15.83
N SER A 135 6.94 -0.15 15.41
CA SER A 135 6.63 -1.43 14.79
C SER A 135 7.46 -1.66 13.53
N TYR A 136 7.60 -2.93 13.14
CA TYR A 136 8.31 -3.31 11.91
C TYR A 136 7.72 -2.60 10.68
N ASN A 137 6.40 -2.55 10.58
CA ASN A 137 5.70 -1.93 9.45
C ASN A 137 5.79 -0.39 9.49
N ALA A 138 5.70 0.24 10.66
CA ALA A 138 5.97 1.68 10.80
C ALA A 138 7.38 2.02 10.32
N THR A 139 8.38 1.25 10.75
CA THR A 139 9.78 1.40 10.32
C THR A 139 9.92 1.29 8.80
N ALA A 140 9.28 0.28 8.18
CA ALA A 140 9.36 0.04 6.75
C ALA A 140 8.66 1.14 5.93
N VAL A 141 7.50 1.63 6.39
CA VAL A 141 6.77 2.74 5.77
C VAL A 141 7.56 4.04 5.86
N ALA A 142 8.16 4.34 7.02
CA ALA A 142 9.00 5.53 7.19
C ALA A 142 10.20 5.54 6.24
N LYS A 143 10.92 4.41 6.15
CA LYS A 143 12.02 4.24 5.18
C LYS A 143 11.57 4.47 3.75
N GLU A 144 10.46 3.88 3.35
CA GLU A 144 9.97 4.03 1.98
C GLU A 144 9.51 5.47 1.69
N LEU A 145 8.91 6.15 2.66
CA LEU A 145 8.54 7.57 2.51
C LEU A 145 9.80 8.45 2.33
N LEU A 146 10.86 8.22 3.12
CA LEU A 146 12.13 8.94 3.01
C LEU A 146 12.83 8.69 1.66
N ASN A 147 12.68 7.47 1.09
CA ASN A 147 13.16 7.14 -0.26
C ASN A 147 12.36 7.82 -1.39
N ARG A 148 11.26 8.51 -1.08
CA ARG A 148 10.43 9.26 -2.04
C ARG A 148 10.41 10.75 -1.68
N PRO A 149 11.53 11.48 -1.83
CA PRO A 149 11.66 12.86 -1.34
C PRO A 149 10.68 13.86 -1.96
N TYR A 150 10.08 13.55 -3.12
CA TYR A 150 9.03 14.38 -3.69
C TYR A 150 7.70 14.27 -2.94
N LEU A 151 7.41 13.14 -2.27
CA LEU A 151 6.25 13.01 -1.39
C LEU A 151 6.44 13.79 -0.10
N LEU A 152 7.66 13.83 0.45
CA LEU A 152 7.98 14.70 1.59
C LEU A 152 7.69 16.16 1.27
N ARG A 153 8.12 16.65 0.10
CA ARG A 153 7.80 18.00 -0.36
C ARG A 153 6.30 18.27 -0.52
N GLN A 154 5.51 17.25 -0.90
CA GLN A 154 4.05 17.38 -0.98
C GLN A 154 3.39 17.40 0.39
N LEU A 155 3.94 16.65 1.35
CA LEU A 155 3.47 16.61 2.73
C LEU A 155 3.75 17.91 3.49
N ASP A 156 4.84 18.60 3.13
CA ASP A 156 5.30 19.85 3.75
C ASP A 156 4.53 21.10 3.26
N ILE A 157 3.43 20.92 2.52
CA ILE A 157 2.61 22.00 1.95
C ILE A 157 1.12 21.73 2.24
N ILE A 158 0.37 22.73 2.73
CA ILE A 158 -1.10 22.66 2.86
C ILE A 158 -1.75 23.38 1.66
N PRO A 159 -2.54 22.71 0.79
CA PRO A 159 -3.18 23.36 -0.37
C PRO A 159 -4.42 24.23 -0.07
N GLY A 160 -4.61 24.70 1.18
CA GLY A 160 -5.90 25.19 1.67
C GLY A 160 -5.97 26.61 2.22
N ALA A 161 -4.85 27.32 2.41
CA ALA A 161 -4.94 28.71 2.84
C ALA A 161 -5.00 29.61 1.59
N PHE A 162 -6.21 30.05 1.22
CA PHE A 162 -6.48 31.06 0.18
C PHE A 162 -5.74 32.40 0.37
N LEU A 163 -4.86 32.54 1.37
CA LEU A 163 -4.00 33.71 1.56
C LEU A 163 -2.56 33.42 1.98
N HIS A 164 -2.14 32.19 2.30
CA HIS A 164 -0.77 31.93 2.75
C HIS A 164 -0.26 30.58 2.26
N THR A 165 0.62 30.59 1.26
CA THR A 165 1.54 29.46 1.06
C THR A 165 2.29 29.26 2.37
N THR A 166 2.00 28.18 3.09
CA THR A 166 2.78 27.83 4.27
C THR A 166 4.20 27.55 3.79
N LYS A 167 5.18 28.23 4.36
CA LYS A 167 6.59 27.92 4.09
C LYS A 167 6.82 26.47 4.52
N PRO A 168 7.58 25.67 3.74
CA PRO A 168 8.12 24.39 4.18
C PRO A 168 8.65 24.51 5.61
N ASP A 169 8.20 23.64 6.50
CA ASP A 169 8.59 23.62 7.91
C ASP A 169 9.02 22.22 8.40
N ASP A 170 9.26 21.30 7.46
CA ASP A 170 9.71 19.92 7.67
C ASP A 170 8.75 19.12 8.57
N ARG A 171 7.45 19.42 8.50
CA ARG A 171 6.39 18.75 9.28
C ARG A 171 5.17 18.44 8.42
N PHE A 172 4.40 17.43 8.85
CA PHE A 172 3.14 17.08 8.21
C PHE A 172 2.09 16.59 9.21
N SER A 173 0.84 16.92 8.93
CA SER A 173 -0.35 16.47 9.67
C SER A 173 -1.15 15.43 8.89
N LEU A 174 -2.19 14.86 9.52
CA LEU A 174 -3.18 14.02 8.84
C LEU A 174 -3.88 14.75 7.68
N SER A 175 -4.03 16.08 7.78
CA SER A 175 -4.59 16.92 6.71
C SER A 175 -3.63 16.98 5.51
N ASN A 176 -2.33 17.21 5.75
CA ASN A 176 -1.32 17.18 4.70
C ASN A 176 -1.33 15.85 3.94
N ILE A 177 -1.38 14.72 4.67
CA ILE A 177 -1.47 13.38 4.08
C ILE A 177 -2.72 13.26 3.21
N THR A 178 -3.86 13.72 3.71
CA THR A 178 -5.13 13.65 2.98
C THR A 178 -5.05 14.44 1.67
N TYR A 179 -4.51 15.65 1.68
CA TYR A 179 -4.31 16.46 0.48
C TYR A 179 -3.30 15.86 -0.48
N ALA A 180 -2.13 15.41 0.00
CA ALA A 180 -1.12 14.76 -0.83
C ALA A 180 -1.68 13.52 -1.53
N ARG A 181 -2.54 12.74 -0.85
CA ARG A 181 -3.22 11.57 -1.44
C ARG A 181 -4.19 11.91 -2.56
N MET A 182 -4.77 13.10 -2.59
CA MET A 182 -5.66 13.53 -3.67
C MET A 182 -4.90 13.83 -4.96
N ALA A 183 -3.65 14.28 -4.85
CA ALA A 183 -2.77 14.58 -5.98
C ALA A 183 -1.80 13.43 -6.34
N ALA A 184 -1.76 12.36 -5.53
CA ALA A 184 -0.81 11.27 -5.68
C ALA A 184 -1.18 10.32 -6.83
N SER A 185 -0.15 9.72 -7.45
CA SER A 185 -0.34 8.60 -8.36
C SER A 185 -0.79 7.34 -7.60
N TYR A 186 -1.78 6.64 -8.15
CA TYR A 186 -2.24 5.33 -7.67
C TYR A 186 -1.68 4.17 -8.50
N SER A 187 -0.81 4.44 -9.47
CA SER A 187 -0.06 3.42 -10.19
C SER A 187 1.03 2.83 -9.29
N PRO A 188 1.05 1.50 -9.08
CA PRO A 188 2.07 0.85 -8.24
C PRO A 188 3.48 0.94 -8.83
N ARG A 189 4.49 0.95 -7.96
CA ARG A 189 5.92 0.91 -8.31
C ARG A 189 6.41 -0.52 -8.44
N ARG A 190 5.87 -1.25 -9.41
CA ARG A 190 6.21 -2.65 -9.63
C ARG A 190 7.71 -2.82 -9.89
N PRO A 191 8.33 -3.89 -9.38
CA PRO A 191 9.59 -4.36 -9.93
C PRO A 191 9.43 -4.60 -11.43
N ALA A 192 10.48 -4.26 -12.20
CA ALA A 192 10.53 -4.53 -13.64
C ALA A 192 10.27 -6.01 -13.93
#